data_AF-A0A9W7A3C0-F1
#
_entry.id   AF-A0A9W7A3C0-F1
#
_cell.length_a   1.000
_cell.length_b   1.000
_cell.length_c   1.000
_cell.angle_alpha   90.00
_cell.angle_beta   90.00
_cell.angle_gamma   90.00
#
_symmetry.space_group_name_H-M   'P 1'
#
loop_
_entity.id
_entity.type
_entity.pdbx_description
1 polymer ?
#
loop_
_entity_poly.entity_id
_entity_poly.type
_entity_poly.pdbx_seq_one_letter_code
_entity_poly.pdbx_strand_id
1 'polypeptide(L)' 'MEKLDIFEGDTVLIKGKRGKSTIATIAMLDNNDNDNKDVVGIHMTEDAMKNAGV' A
#
# COMPACT_ATOMS: atom_id res chain seq x y z
N MET A 1 -3.37 -3.82 10.13
CA MET A 1 -2.54 -4.77 9.37
C MET A 1 -2.49 -6.16 10.00
N GLU A 2 -2.58 -6.31 11.34
CA GLU A 2 -2.67 -7.64 12.02
C GLU A 2 -3.83 -8.56 11.59
N LYS A 3 -4.82 -8.06 10.84
CA LYS A 3 -5.91 -8.89 10.29
C LYS A 3 -5.63 -9.45 8.89
N LEU A 4 -4.54 -9.03 8.24
CA LEU A 4 -4.24 -9.40 6.86
C LEU A 4 -3.05 -10.36 6.72
N ASP A 5 -2.34 -10.67 7.83
CA ASP A 5 -1.10 -11.47 7.83
C ASP A 5 -0.11 -11.04 6.73
N ILE A 6 0.03 -9.72 6.55
CA ILE A 6 0.97 -9.12 5.61
C ILE A 6 2.19 -8.63 6.38
N PHE A 7 3.37 -9.03 5.92
CA PHE A 7 4.66 -8.71 6.51
C PHE A 7 5.51 -7.87 5.56
N GLU A 8 6.58 -7.27 6.10
CA GLU A 8 7.56 -6.56 5.30
C GLU A 8 8.23 -7.52 4.31
N GLY A 9 8.38 -7.07 3.06
CA GLY A 9 8.91 -7.88 1.96
C GLY A 9 7.86 -8.73 1.24
N ASP A 10 6.62 -8.82 1.74
CA ASP A 10 5.56 -9.53 1.05
C ASP A 10 5.20 -8.88 -0.27
N THR A 11 4.84 -9.72 -1.24
CA THR A 11 4.35 -9.29 -2.54
C THR A 11 2.82 -9.20 -2.52
N VAL A 12 2.28 -8.06 -2.93
CA VAL A 12 0.82 -7.81 -2.98
C VAL A 12 0.37 -7.42 -4.38
N LEU A 13 -0.86 -7.79 -4.71
CA LEU A 13 -1.55 -7.32 -5.92
C LEU A 13 -2.47 -6.15 -5.56
N ILE A 14 -2.16 -4.98 -6.11
CA ILE A 14 -2.96 -3.76 -5.98
C ILE A 14 -3.88 -3.67 -7.18
N LYS A 15 -5.19 -3.75 -6.96
CA LYS A 15 -6.21 -3.58 -8.00
C LYS A 15 -6.77 -2.16 -7.94
N GLY A 16 -6.54 -1.37 -8.98
CA GLY A 16 -7.12 -0.04 -9.09
C GLY A 16 -8.32 0.00 -10.05
N LYS A 17 -8.58 1.17 -10.63
CA LYS A 17 -9.77 1.40 -11.46
C LYS A 17 -9.59 0.86 -12.88
N ARG A 18 -10.72 0.69 -13.59
CA ARG A 18 -10.77 0.34 -15.03
C ARG A 18 -9.98 -0.93 -15.39
N GLY A 19 -9.96 -1.91 -14.49
CA GLY A 19 -9.28 -3.19 -14.71
C GLY A 19 -7.75 -3.14 -14.59
N LYS A 20 -7.17 -2.02 -14.17
CA LYS A 20 -5.72 -1.92 -13.92
C LYS A 20 -5.33 -2.58 -12.60
N SER A 21 -4.20 -3.25 -12.61
CA SER A 21 -3.61 -3.85 -11.42
C SER A 21 -2.09 -3.82 -11.49
N THR A 22 -1.45 -3.72 -10.34
CA THR A 22 0.00 -3.65 -10.19
C THR A 22 0.45 -4.57 -9.07
N ILE A 23 1.60 -5.20 -9.25
CA ILE A 23 2.26 -5.97 -8.19
C ILE A 23 3.26 -5.05 -7.49
N ALA A 24 3.25 -5.03 -6.17
CA ALA A 24 4.17 -4.24 -5.36
C ALA A 24 4.68 -5.04 -4.16
N THR A 25 5.79 -4.58 -3.58
CA THR A 25 6.35 -5.14 -2.35
C THR A 25 5.98 -4.25 -1.17
N ILE A 26 5.61 -4.86 -0.06
CA ILE A 26 5.29 -4.15 1.18
C ILE A 26 6.58 -3.71 1.87
N ALA A 27 6.65 -2.42 2.21
CA ALA A 27 7.65 -1.86 3.09
C ALA A 27 6.96 -1.27 4.31
N MET A 28 7.48 -1.56 5.51
CA MET A 28 7.01 -0.91 6.73
C MET A 28 7.66 0.47 6.84
N LEU A 29 6.83 1.50 7.01
CA LEU A 29 7.32 2.83 7.35
C LEU A 29 7.31 2.96 8.86
N ASP A 30 8.45 3.34 9.45
CA ASP A 30 8.49 3.75 10.85
C ASP A 30 7.68 5.04 10.99
N ASN A 31 6.49 4.92 11.56
CA ASN A 31 5.59 6.04 11.82
C ASN A 31 6.18 6.95 12.93
N ASN A 32 7.13 7.81 12.56
CA ASN A 32 7.58 8.90 13.41
C ASN A 32 6.75 10.19 13.24
N ASP A 33 5.79 10.21 12.31
CA ASP A 33 4.96 11.39 12.06
C ASP A 33 3.52 11.20 12.54
N ASN A 34 3.12 12.16 13.37
CA ASN A 34 2.05 12.10 14.35
C ASN A 34 0.67 12.49 13.78
N ASP A 35 0.41 12.25 12.50
CA ASP A 35 -0.82 12.69 11.85
C ASP A 35 -1.68 11.52 11.38
N ASN A 36 -2.84 11.41 12.05
CA ASN A 36 -4.03 10.66 11.67
C ASN A 36 -4.08 9.16 12.00
N LYS A 37 -4.30 8.87 13.29
CA LYS A 37 -4.47 7.52 13.86
C LYS A 37 -5.74 6.76 13.45
N ASP A 38 -6.66 7.37 12.69
CA ASP A 38 -7.96 6.76 12.37
C ASP A 38 -8.12 6.31 10.91
N VAL A 39 -7.11 6.52 10.06
CA VAL A 39 -7.08 5.95 8.71
C VAL A 39 -5.87 5.06 8.61
N VAL A 40 -6.07 3.75 8.47
CA VAL A 40 -5.02 2.84 8.01
C VAL A 40 -4.75 3.20 6.55
N GLY A 41 -3.97 4.25 6.32
CA GLY A 41 -3.57 4.74 5.01
C GLY A 41 -2.53 3.79 4.44
N ILE A 42 -2.81 3.19 3.28
CA ILE A 42 -1.79 2.51 2.50
C ILE A 42 -1.06 3.60 1.71
N HIS A 43 0.19 3.87 2.07
CA HIS A 43 1.04 4.77 1.33
C HIS A 43 1.65 4.00 0.16
N MET A 44 1.57 4.58 -1.03
CA MET A 44 2.09 4.00 -2.27
C MET A 44 3.00 5.01 -2.94
N THR A 45 4.05 4.53 -3.60
CA THR A 45 4.89 5.36 -4.47
C THR A 45 4.09 5.84 -5.69
N GLU A 46 4.52 6.96 -6.28
CA GLU A 46 3.80 7.59 -7.40
C GLU A 46 3.69 6.67 -8.62
N ASP A 47 4.72 5.89 -8.89
CA ASP A 47 4.74 4.88 -9.95
C ASP A 47 3.74 3.74 -9.69
N ALA A 48 3.66 3.24 -8.46
CA ALA A 48 2.68 2.22 -8.06
C ALA A 48 1.25 2.74 -8.24
N MET A 49 0.98 4.00 -7.85
CA MET A 49 -0.32 4.65 -8.05
C MET A 49 -0.68 4.77 -9.52
N LYS A 50 0.25 5.28 -10.35
CA LYS A 50 0.06 5.43 -11.79
C LYS A 50 -0.20 4.10 -12.49
N ASN A 51 0.55 3.07 -12.13
CA ASN A 51 0.41 1.73 -12.70
C ASN A 51 -0.93 1.10 -12.29
N ALA A 52 -1.33 1.25 -11.02
CA ALA A 52 -2.60 0.75 -10.51
C ALA A 52 -3.78 1.57 -11.07
N GLY A 53 -3.55 2.80 -11.54
CA GLY A 53 -4.59 3.69 -12.03
C GLY A 53 -5.50 4.20 -10.91
N VAL A 54 -4.90 4.50 -9.76
CA VAL A 54 -5.56 5.12 -8.60
C VAL A 54 -5.35 6.62 -8.58
#